data_AF-A0A0F9GHT8-F1
#
_entry.id   AF-A0A0F9GHT8-F1
#
_cell.length_a   1.000
_cell.length_b   1.000
_cell.length_c   1.000
_cell.angle_alpha   90.00
_cell.angle_beta   90.00
_cell.angle_gamma   90.00
#
_symmetry.space_group_name_H-M   'P 1'
#
loop_
_entity.id
_entity.type
_entity.pdbx_description
1 polymer ?
#
loop_
_entity_poly.entity_id
_entity_poly.type
_entity_poly.pdbx_seq_one_letter_code
_entity_poly.pdbx_strand_id
1 'polypeptide(L)'
;MINGKKRTKKLNLRHKWKLGMEEYATKHFDVSKNDELIVREGNYQYNIHDLVKRFSTPLEVVFPFVIEKRLNELIDIFKYYIRQNKYRGKFYFHYPMKVNQNKEFVLPIVSEGAHLEVGSANELWLVKRMWEQEQFSQHIKVICNGPKTNEYLGLIYELRQKKLDIVPIIEDQRELDYLKGYRGELGIRIDPEIKVQSRWDKRVDRFGFTRQELLGMGHIRNLKILHYHMGSQIIKLEDIIAPLRKVMEVYIRLKTISPTLDTVNLGGGFAVPYIKHKIYSTDSIVKRVIKIMKGMTDRNGISNPNIIVEWGRYLVAPAQITIYKIISKKPISRSGASWWYIINGSFMNDLIDTWA
;
A
#
# COMPACT_ATOMS: atom_id res chain seq x y z
N MET A 1 -6.58 63.14 -4.14
CA MET A 1 -6.02 61.96 -4.85
C MET A 1 -6.21 60.73 -3.98
N ILE A 2 -6.54 59.61 -4.64
CA ILE A 2 -7.25 58.45 -4.08
C ILE A 2 -6.35 57.62 -3.16
N ASN A 3 -6.71 57.54 -1.89
CA ASN A 3 -6.10 56.63 -0.91
C ASN A 3 -6.68 55.22 -1.11
N GLY A 4 -6.22 54.53 -2.15
CA GLY A 4 -6.60 53.16 -2.46
C GLY A 4 -5.96 52.20 -1.46
N LYS A 5 -6.62 51.96 -0.31
CA LYS A 5 -6.36 50.76 0.51
C LYS A 5 -6.57 49.54 -0.39
N LYS A 6 -5.48 48.98 -0.94
CA LYS A 6 -5.47 47.63 -1.50
C LYS A 6 -5.93 46.69 -0.40
N ARG A 7 -7.22 46.36 -0.39
CA ARG A 7 -7.75 45.21 0.35
C ARG A 7 -7.01 43.99 -0.19
N THR A 8 -5.95 43.57 0.51
CA THR A 8 -5.36 42.26 0.31
C THR A 8 -6.47 41.25 0.55
N LYS A 9 -6.98 40.62 -0.52
CA LYS A 9 -7.92 39.49 -0.38
C LYS A 9 -7.28 38.51 0.59
N LYS A 10 -7.92 38.27 1.74
CA LYS A 10 -7.45 37.28 2.72
C LYS A 10 -7.30 35.96 1.97
N LEU A 11 -6.05 35.48 1.87
CA LEU A 11 -5.72 34.32 1.07
C LEU A 11 -6.49 33.12 1.65
N ASN A 12 -7.38 32.51 0.86
CA ASN A 12 -8.09 31.32 1.32
C ASN A 12 -7.11 30.14 1.35
N LEU A 13 -6.49 29.93 2.52
CA LEU A 13 -5.49 28.89 2.75
C LEU A 13 -6.03 27.50 2.45
N ARG A 14 -7.29 27.21 2.82
CA ARG A 14 -7.95 25.93 2.50
C ARG A 14 -7.94 25.67 1.00
N HIS A 15 -8.33 26.66 0.19
CA HIS A 15 -8.37 26.51 -1.27
C HIS A 15 -6.97 26.45 -1.91
N LYS A 16 -6.01 27.25 -1.43
CA LYS A 16 -4.64 27.26 -1.95
C LYS A 16 -3.93 25.92 -1.71
N TRP A 17 -4.07 25.40 -0.50
CA TRP A 17 -3.42 24.17 -0.05
C TRP A 17 -4.26 22.92 -0.28
N LYS A 18 -5.48 23.09 -0.80
CA LYS A 18 -6.44 22.00 -1.03
C LYS A 18 -6.72 21.22 0.24
N LEU A 19 -6.78 21.86 1.41
CA LEU A 19 -7.04 21.19 2.69
C LEU A 19 -8.52 20.80 2.80
N GLY A 20 -8.80 19.68 3.46
CA GLY A 20 -10.15 19.15 3.64
C GLY A 20 -10.72 18.45 2.40
N MET A 21 -9.88 18.12 1.42
CA MET A 21 -10.30 17.55 0.13
C MET A 21 -9.82 16.11 0.00
N GLU A 22 -10.74 15.17 -0.20
CA GLU A 22 -10.42 13.74 -0.28
C GLU A 22 -9.61 13.39 -1.53
N GLU A 23 -9.88 14.04 -2.67
CA GLU A 23 -9.17 13.80 -3.93
C GLU A 23 -7.68 14.19 -3.88
N TYR A 24 -7.27 14.93 -2.85
CA TYR A 24 -5.90 15.34 -2.59
C TYR A 24 -5.32 14.67 -1.34
N ALA A 25 -6.02 13.69 -0.76
CA ALA A 25 -5.63 13.02 0.47
C ALA A 25 -5.44 13.96 1.68
N THR A 26 -6.11 15.11 1.68
CA THR A 26 -6.00 16.14 2.72
C THR A 26 -7.27 16.27 3.56
N LYS A 27 -8.20 15.31 3.47
CA LYS A 27 -9.52 15.34 4.16
C LYS A 27 -9.42 15.55 5.68
N HIS A 28 -8.29 15.18 6.28
CA HIS A 28 -8.03 15.32 7.71
C HIS A 28 -7.49 16.69 8.12
N PHE A 29 -7.08 17.53 7.17
CA PHE A 29 -6.50 18.84 7.43
C PHE A 29 -7.54 19.94 7.28
N ASP A 30 -7.44 20.95 8.13
CA ASP A 30 -8.26 22.15 8.07
C ASP A 30 -7.47 23.37 8.55
N VAL A 31 -8.09 24.56 8.49
CA VAL A 31 -7.52 25.81 8.98
C VAL A 31 -8.44 26.41 10.04
N SER A 32 -7.85 26.81 11.17
CA SER A 32 -8.53 27.46 12.29
C SER A 32 -9.03 28.86 11.93
N LYS A 33 -9.81 29.50 12.82
CA LYS A 33 -10.22 30.91 12.66
C LYS A 33 -9.01 31.87 12.69
N ASN A 34 -7.90 31.44 13.30
CA ASN A 34 -6.64 32.18 13.43
C ASN A 34 -5.64 31.83 12.31
N ASP A 35 -6.09 31.18 11.23
CA ASP A 35 -5.26 30.79 10.09
C ASP A 35 -4.17 29.74 10.44
N GLU A 36 -4.38 28.95 11.50
CA GLU A 36 -3.46 27.87 11.93
C GLU A 36 -3.89 26.51 11.37
N LEU A 37 -2.92 25.62 11.11
CA LEU A 37 -3.18 24.27 10.62
C LEU A 37 -3.80 23.40 11.71
N ILE A 38 -4.93 22.79 11.39
CA ILE A 38 -5.65 21.85 12.22
C ILE A 38 -5.61 20.46 11.58
N VAL A 39 -5.46 19.42 12.39
CA VAL A 39 -5.70 18.03 11.98
C VAL A 39 -6.87 17.45 12.77
N ARG A 40 -7.77 16.76 12.07
CA ARG A 40 -8.92 16.05 12.65
C ARG A 40 -8.70 14.55 12.54
N GLU A 41 -8.74 13.88 13.69
CA GLU A 41 -8.55 12.45 13.83
C GLU A 41 -9.67 11.89 14.71
N GLY A 42 -10.61 11.16 14.11
CA GLY A 42 -11.82 10.71 14.80
C GLY A 42 -12.62 11.89 15.35
N ASN A 43 -12.85 11.88 16.66
CA ASN A 43 -13.54 12.97 17.38
C ASN A 43 -12.55 14.02 17.92
N TYR A 44 -11.26 13.84 17.71
CA TYR A 44 -10.23 14.74 18.19
C TYR A 44 -9.80 15.76 17.13
N GLN A 45 -9.43 16.93 17.61
CA GLN A 45 -8.91 18.01 16.79
C GLN A 45 -7.61 18.54 17.42
N TYR A 46 -6.55 18.56 16.62
CA TYR A 46 -5.23 19.03 17.05
C TYR A 46 -4.87 20.30 16.31
N ASN A 47 -4.45 21.33 17.06
CA ASN A 47 -3.80 22.49 16.50
C ASN A 47 -2.30 22.21 16.38
N ILE A 48 -1.79 22.16 15.15
CA ILE A 48 -0.39 21.81 14.90
C ILE A 48 0.56 22.87 15.46
N HIS A 49 0.13 24.14 15.52
CA HIS A 49 0.94 25.20 16.10
C HIS A 49 1.15 25.00 17.61
N ASP A 50 0.15 24.52 18.33
CA ASP A 50 0.25 24.24 19.76
C ASP A 50 1.17 23.04 20.05
N LEU A 51 1.12 22.00 19.19
CA LEU A 51 2.07 20.88 19.25
C LEU A 51 3.51 21.36 19.04
N VAL A 52 3.74 22.23 18.06
CA VAL A 52 5.06 22.83 17.81
C VAL A 52 5.54 23.67 18.99
N LYS A 53 4.67 24.47 19.62
CA LYS A 53 5.03 25.24 20.83
C LYS A 53 5.48 24.32 21.98
N ARG A 54 4.82 23.17 22.12
CA ARG A 54 5.09 22.23 23.21
C ARG A 54 6.34 21.38 22.98
N PHE A 55 6.53 20.87 21.76
CA PHE A 55 7.56 19.87 21.46
C PHE A 55 8.73 20.41 20.61
N SER A 56 8.65 21.67 20.15
CA SER A 56 9.57 22.28 19.18
C SER A 56 9.62 21.52 17.85
N THR A 57 10.47 21.96 16.91
CA THR A 57 10.75 21.25 15.64
C THR A 57 12.22 20.83 15.60
N PRO A 58 12.61 19.82 14.79
CA PRO A 58 11.78 19.01 13.89
C PRO A 58 10.80 18.12 14.66
N LEU A 59 9.55 18.05 14.18
CA LEU A 59 8.48 17.30 14.84
C LEU A 59 7.79 16.36 13.86
N GLU A 60 7.69 15.08 14.23
CA GLU A 60 6.88 14.10 13.54
C GLU A 60 5.63 13.79 14.35
N VAL A 61 4.48 13.80 13.69
CA VAL A 61 3.19 13.49 14.29
C VAL A 61 2.53 12.41 13.44
N VAL A 62 2.22 11.28 14.06
CA VAL A 62 1.54 10.13 13.45
C VAL A 62 0.08 10.13 13.91
N PHE A 63 -0.82 9.75 13.00
CA PHE A 63 -2.27 9.69 13.21
C PHE A 63 -2.78 8.25 12.97
N PRO A 64 -2.64 7.34 13.96
CA PRO A 64 -3.08 5.94 13.84
C PRO A 64 -4.53 5.75 13.37
N PHE A 65 -5.48 6.56 13.83
CA PHE A 65 -6.89 6.40 13.49
C PHE A 65 -7.18 6.77 12.02
N VAL A 66 -6.32 7.58 11.39
CA VAL A 66 -6.38 7.79 9.94
C VAL A 66 -6.11 6.49 9.19
N ILE A 67 -5.20 5.66 9.69
CA ILE A 67 -4.86 4.35 9.12
C ILE A 67 -6.04 3.40 9.27
N GLU A 68 -6.58 3.27 10.49
CA GLU A 68 -7.73 2.42 10.80
C GLU A 68 -8.93 2.76 9.91
N LYS A 69 -9.28 4.05 9.82
CA LYS A 69 -10.40 4.53 9.01
C LYS A 69 -10.22 4.18 7.54
N ARG A 70 -9.02 4.39 6.98
CA ARG A 70 -8.76 4.12 5.56
C ARG A 70 -8.80 2.63 5.24
N LEU A 71 -8.35 1.78 6.17
CA LEU A 71 -8.43 0.33 6.02
C LEU A 71 -9.89 -0.14 6.04
N ASN A 72 -10.68 0.34 7.01
CA ASN A 72 -12.11 0.05 7.09
C ASN A 72 -12.87 0.52 5.85
N GLU A 73 -12.65 1.76 5.39
CA GLU A 73 -13.21 2.29 4.15
C GLU A 73 -12.88 1.38 2.95
N LEU A 74 -11.63 0.91 2.84
CA LEU A 74 -11.20 0.01 1.78
C LEU A 74 -11.90 -1.35 1.85
N ILE A 75 -11.94 -1.96 3.04
CA ILE A 75 -12.61 -3.24 3.29
C ILE A 75 -14.09 -3.14 2.93
N ASP A 76 -14.75 -2.06 3.34
CA ASP A 76 -16.18 -1.84 3.08
C ASP A 76 -16.49 -1.65 1.60
N ILE A 77 -15.63 -0.95 0.86
CA ILE A 77 -15.76 -0.83 -0.61
C ILE A 77 -15.66 -2.20 -1.27
N PHE A 78 -14.70 -3.04 -0.88
CA PHE A 78 -14.60 -4.41 -1.38
C PHE A 78 -15.82 -5.26 -1.02
N LYS A 79 -16.25 -5.25 0.26
CA LYS A 79 -17.46 -5.96 0.72
C LYS A 79 -18.70 -5.53 -0.06
N TYR A 80 -18.86 -4.22 -0.28
CA TYR A 80 -19.96 -3.67 -1.06
C TYR A 80 -19.97 -4.25 -2.48
N TYR A 81 -18.86 -4.15 -3.21
CA TYR A 81 -18.80 -4.64 -4.59
C TYR A 81 -18.87 -6.17 -4.70
N ILE A 82 -18.32 -6.91 -3.74
CA ILE A 82 -18.48 -8.37 -3.66
C ILE A 82 -19.96 -8.74 -3.55
N ARG A 83 -20.70 -8.12 -2.61
CA ARG A 83 -22.13 -8.37 -2.40
C ARG A 83 -22.96 -7.96 -3.61
N GLN A 84 -22.76 -6.74 -4.13
CA GLN A 84 -23.52 -6.20 -5.27
C GLN A 84 -23.36 -7.05 -6.54
N ASN A 85 -22.18 -7.62 -6.77
CA ASN A 85 -21.92 -8.44 -7.95
C ASN A 85 -22.14 -9.95 -7.68
N LYS A 86 -22.60 -10.35 -6.49
CA LYS A 86 -22.70 -11.78 -6.08
C LYS A 86 -21.39 -12.53 -6.34
N TYR A 87 -20.27 -11.88 -6.04
CA TYR A 87 -18.94 -12.46 -6.16
C TYR A 87 -18.71 -13.44 -5.00
N ARG A 88 -18.29 -14.68 -5.30
CA ARG A 88 -18.19 -15.75 -4.28
C ARG A 88 -16.88 -15.75 -3.50
N GLY A 89 -15.82 -15.14 -4.03
CA GLY A 89 -14.54 -15.02 -3.33
C GLY A 89 -14.56 -13.95 -2.24
N LYS A 90 -13.63 -14.04 -1.30
CA LYS A 90 -13.47 -13.08 -0.19
C LYS A 90 -12.38 -12.05 -0.50
N PHE A 91 -12.38 -10.95 0.26
CA PHE A 91 -11.34 -9.94 0.20
C PHE A 91 -10.47 -10.00 1.47
N TYR A 92 -9.16 -9.88 1.29
CA TYR A 92 -8.19 -9.76 2.37
C TYR A 92 -7.21 -8.63 2.07
N PHE A 93 -6.89 -7.82 3.07
CA PHE A 93 -5.84 -6.82 2.97
C PHE A 93 -4.57 -7.36 3.62
N HIS A 94 -3.44 -7.30 2.90
CA HIS A 94 -2.12 -7.61 3.44
C HIS A 94 -1.29 -6.35 3.44
N TYR A 95 -0.81 -5.93 4.61
CA TYR A 95 0.03 -4.74 4.72
C TYR A 95 1.50 -5.06 4.42
N PRO A 96 2.09 -4.47 3.38
CA PRO A 96 3.49 -4.71 3.05
C PRO A 96 4.42 -3.93 3.98
N MET A 97 5.16 -4.65 4.83
CA MET A 97 6.02 -4.05 5.86
C MET A 97 7.08 -3.11 5.30
N LYS A 98 7.53 -3.34 4.05
CA LYS A 98 8.49 -2.48 3.34
C LYS A 98 8.08 -1.01 3.23
N VAL A 99 6.79 -0.70 3.40
CA VAL A 99 6.28 0.68 3.33
C VAL A 99 6.62 1.46 4.60
N ASN A 100 6.38 0.85 5.76
CA ASN A 100 6.72 1.40 7.08
C ASN A 100 6.59 0.30 8.14
N GLN A 101 7.69 -0.05 8.80
CA GLN A 101 7.75 -1.13 9.81
C GLN A 101 7.50 -0.65 11.25
N ASN A 102 7.32 0.66 11.48
CA ASN A 102 7.14 1.20 12.82
C ASN A 102 5.84 0.69 13.45
N LYS A 103 5.89 0.37 14.75
CA LYS A 103 4.75 -0.20 15.48
C LYS A 103 3.51 0.70 15.43
N GLU A 104 3.69 2.02 15.43
CA GLU A 104 2.64 3.03 15.35
C GLU A 104 1.81 2.92 14.05
N PHE A 105 2.37 2.28 13.01
CA PHE A 105 1.69 1.99 11.76
C PHE A 105 1.19 0.56 11.71
N VAL A 106 1.97 -0.42 12.17
CA VAL A 106 1.60 -1.83 12.02
C VAL A 106 0.52 -2.25 13.02
N LEU A 107 0.56 -1.77 14.27
CA LEU A 107 -0.43 -2.12 15.30
C LEU A 107 -1.87 -1.76 14.87
N PRO A 108 -2.16 -0.51 14.44
CA PRO A 108 -3.50 -0.12 14.05
C PRO A 108 -4.02 -0.89 12.81
N ILE A 109 -3.11 -1.37 11.97
CA ILE A 109 -3.48 -2.10 10.75
C ILE A 109 -3.93 -3.52 11.12
N VAL A 110 -3.14 -4.20 11.94
CA VAL A 110 -3.42 -5.57 12.37
C VAL A 110 -4.63 -5.62 13.31
N SER A 111 -4.83 -4.60 14.16
CA SER A 111 -6.01 -4.52 15.04
C SER A 111 -7.33 -4.47 14.28
N GLU A 112 -7.34 -3.87 13.08
CA GLU A 112 -8.51 -3.82 12.18
C GLU A 112 -8.66 -5.10 11.32
N GLY A 113 -7.91 -6.16 11.64
CA GLY A 113 -8.03 -7.47 11.00
C GLY A 113 -7.27 -7.62 9.69
N ALA A 114 -6.33 -6.71 9.38
CA ALA A 114 -5.42 -6.92 8.26
C ALA A 114 -4.40 -8.03 8.55
N HIS A 115 -3.90 -8.59 7.46
CA HIS A 115 -2.78 -9.52 7.45
C HIS A 115 -1.49 -8.79 7.09
N LEU A 116 -0.36 -9.48 7.12
CA LEU A 116 0.94 -8.90 6.82
C LEU A 116 1.54 -9.49 5.53
N GLU A 117 2.33 -8.67 4.86
CA GLU A 117 3.26 -9.08 3.82
C GLU A 117 4.66 -8.64 4.23
N VAL A 118 5.62 -9.53 4.02
CA VAL A 118 7.04 -9.32 4.30
C VAL A 118 7.85 -9.69 3.07
N GLY A 119 8.87 -8.91 2.79
CA GLY A 119 9.76 -9.07 1.64
C GLY A 119 11.17 -9.56 2.00
N SER A 120 11.47 -9.80 3.29
CA SER A 120 12.80 -10.18 3.76
C SER A 120 12.79 -10.92 5.11
N ALA A 121 13.93 -11.57 5.43
CA ALA A 121 14.15 -12.20 6.73
C ALA A 121 14.00 -11.22 7.91
N ASN A 122 14.52 -10.00 7.77
CA ASN A 122 14.45 -8.97 8.82
C ASN A 122 13.01 -8.56 9.11
N GLU A 123 12.19 -8.40 8.07
CA GLU A 123 10.77 -8.08 8.25
C GLU A 123 10.01 -9.23 8.90
N LEU A 124 10.25 -10.49 8.48
CA LEU A 124 9.65 -11.65 9.13
C LEU A 124 10.11 -11.80 10.60
N TRP A 125 11.36 -11.43 10.90
CA TRP A 125 11.87 -11.38 12.27
C TRP A 125 11.14 -10.34 13.12
N LEU A 126 10.82 -9.16 12.56
CA LEU A 126 9.98 -8.18 13.26
C LEU A 126 8.60 -8.75 13.55
N VAL A 127 7.97 -9.44 12.59
CA VAL A 127 6.69 -10.13 12.80
C VAL A 127 6.81 -11.17 13.91
N LYS A 128 7.89 -11.97 13.93
CA LYS A 128 8.17 -12.93 15.00
C LYS A 128 8.21 -12.24 16.36
N ARG A 129 8.97 -11.15 16.50
CA ARG A 129 9.09 -10.42 17.77
C ARG A 129 7.77 -9.81 18.23
N MET A 130 7.01 -9.23 17.31
CA MET A 130 5.69 -8.70 17.59
C MET A 130 4.73 -9.82 18.05
N TRP A 131 4.74 -10.96 17.36
CA TRP A 131 3.88 -12.10 17.67
C TRP A 131 4.23 -12.79 18.99
N GLU A 132 5.52 -12.98 19.29
CA GLU A 132 6.01 -13.58 20.55
C GLU A 132 5.76 -12.70 21.78
N GLN A 133 5.61 -11.38 21.61
CA GLN A 133 5.32 -10.45 22.72
C GLN A 133 3.83 -10.39 23.08
N GLU A 134 2.98 -11.25 22.49
CA GLU A 134 1.54 -11.43 22.79
C GLU A 134 0.68 -10.14 22.71
N GLN A 135 1.16 -9.09 22.04
CA GLN A 135 0.42 -7.84 21.88
C GLN A 135 -0.70 -7.90 20.80
N PHE A 136 -1.09 -9.10 20.33
CA PHE A 136 -1.89 -9.27 19.10
C PHE A 136 -2.91 -10.40 19.14
N SER A 137 -3.93 -10.28 18.28
CA SER A 137 -4.81 -11.40 17.94
C SER A 137 -4.00 -12.57 17.38
N GLN A 138 -4.31 -13.79 17.83
CA GLN A 138 -3.53 -15.00 17.53
C GLN A 138 -3.64 -15.49 16.07
N HIS A 139 -4.34 -14.77 15.19
CA HIS A 139 -4.73 -15.25 13.86
C HIS A 139 -4.37 -14.27 12.74
N ILE A 140 -3.09 -13.90 12.65
CA ILE A 140 -2.55 -13.20 11.47
C ILE A 140 -2.07 -14.20 10.43
N LYS A 141 -2.35 -13.90 9.15
CA LYS A 141 -1.69 -14.54 8.01
C LYS A 141 -0.52 -13.67 7.56
N VAL A 142 0.60 -14.28 7.20
CA VAL A 142 1.80 -13.59 6.74
C VAL A 142 2.19 -14.16 5.39
N ILE A 143 2.24 -13.29 4.38
CA ILE A 143 2.72 -13.63 3.04
C ILE A 143 4.20 -13.24 2.94
N CYS A 144 5.03 -14.17 2.45
CA CYS A 144 6.47 -13.97 2.31
C CYS A 144 6.85 -13.85 0.83
N ASN A 145 6.96 -12.60 0.35
CA ASN A 145 7.52 -12.26 -0.95
C ASN A 145 9.03 -12.03 -0.87
N GLY A 146 9.63 -11.68 -2.00
CA GLY A 146 11.04 -11.36 -2.11
C GLY A 146 11.92 -12.61 -2.15
N PRO A 147 13.21 -12.42 -2.46
CA PRO A 147 14.17 -13.51 -2.59
C PRO A 147 14.41 -14.16 -1.22
N LYS A 148 14.15 -15.46 -1.13
CA LYS A 148 14.28 -16.23 0.10
C LYS A 148 15.72 -16.68 0.31
N THR A 149 16.41 -15.97 1.19
CA THR A 149 17.72 -16.40 1.73
C THR A 149 17.52 -17.65 2.60
N ASN A 150 18.61 -18.37 2.90
CA ASN A 150 18.53 -19.54 3.79
C ASN A 150 18.02 -19.16 5.19
N GLU A 151 18.41 -17.98 5.69
CA GLU A 151 17.88 -17.42 6.95
C GLU A 151 16.37 -17.17 6.87
N TYR A 152 15.90 -16.59 5.75
CA TYR A 152 14.48 -16.32 5.55
C TYR A 152 13.67 -17.63 5.49
N LEU A 153 14.17 -18.63 4.76
CA LEU A 153 13.58 -19.97 4.72
C LEU A 153 13.55 -20.59 6.12
N GLY A 154 14.65 -20.51 6.87
CA GLY A 154 14.71 -20.99 8.26
C GLY A 154 13.61 -20.39 9.14
N LEU A 155 13.42 -19.06 9.07
CA LEU A 155 12.35 -18.37 9.81
C LEU A 155 10.95 -18.77 9.36
N ILE A 156 10.72 -18.95 8.05
CA ILE A 156 9.44 -19.43 7.49
C ILE A 156 9.08 -20.80 8.07
N TYR A 157 10.04 -21.73 8.13
CA TYR A 157 9.81 -23.06 8.71
C TYR A 157 9.64 -23.01 10.22
N GLU A 158 10.45 -22.22 10.94
CA GLU A 158 10.32 -22.04 12.40
C GLU A 158 8.91 -21.55 12.77
N LEU A 159 8.48 -20.45 12.16
CA LEU A 159 7.17 -19.85 12.46
C LEU A 159 6.02 -20.75 12.06
N ARG A 160 6.17 -21.49 10.94
CA ARG A 160 5.17 -22.48 10.55
C ARG A 160 5.06 -23.63 11.56
N GLN A 161 6.18 -24.10 12.12
CA GLN A 161 6.17 -25.11 13.20
C GLN A 161 5.48 -24.59 14.47
N LYS A 162 5.64 -23.29 14.77
CA LYS A 162 4.89 -22.61 15.84
C LYS A 162 3.41 -22.35 15.51
N LYS A 163 2.91 -22.86 14.37
CA LYS A 163 1.52 -22.75 13.89
C LYS A 163 1.10 -21.34 13.45
N LEU A 164 2.03 -20.43 13.19
CA LEU A 164 1.70 -19.19 12.51
C LEU A 164 1.29 -19.50 11.06
N ASP A 165 0.30 -18.75 10.55
CA ASP A 165 -0.19 -18.91 9.17
C ASP A 165 0.75 -18.18 8.20
N ILE A 166 1.81 -18.88 7.80
CA ILE A 166 2.82 -18.39 6.87
C ILE A 166 2.55 -18.95 5.47
N VAL A 167 2.60 -18.09 4.46
CA VAL A 167 2.46 -18.46 3.04
C VAL A 167 3.64 -17.90 2.24
N PRO A 168 4.65 -18.72 1.90
CA PRO A 168 5.72 -18.28 1.01
C PRO A 168 5.23 -18.16 -0.42
N ILE A 169 5.57 -17.04 -1.08
CA ILE A 169 5.32 -16.82 -2.50
C ILE A 169 6.59 -17.16 -3.27
N ILE A 170 6.56 -18.23 -4.05
CA ILE A 170 7.69 -18.71 -4.84
C ILE A 170 7.97 -17.71 -5.96
N GLU A 171 9.20 -17.18 -6.02
CA GLU A 171 9.63 -16.20 -7.02
C GLU A 171 10.62 -16.76 -8.04
N ASP A 172 11.30 -17.88 -7.75
CA ASP A 172 12.25 -18.53 -8.67
C ASP A 172 12.29 -20.07 -8.52
N GLN A 173 13.01 -20.73 -9.43
CA GLN A 173 13.11 -22.20 -9.48
C GLN A 173 13.82 -22.80 -8.24
N ARG A 174 14.82 -22.11 -7.68
CA ARG A 174 15.53 -22.57 -6.47
C ARG A 174 14.57 -22.64 -5.29
N GLU A 175 13.74 -21.61 -5.13
CA GLU A 175 12.72 -21.57 -4.10
C GLU A 175 11.67 -22.66 -4.30
N LEU A 176 11.25 -22.88 -5.55
CA LEU A 176 10.30 -23.95 -5.89
C LEU A 176 10.85 -25.30 -5.43
N ASP A 177 12.11 -25.61 -5.76
CA ASP A 177 12.76 -26.86 -5.38
C ASP A 177 12.88 -27.02 -3.86
N TYR A 178 13.24 -25.95 -3.15
CA TYR A 178 13.34 -25.96 -1.69
C TYR A 178 11.98 -26.17 -1.00
N LEU A 179 10.92 -25.55 -1.52
CA LEU A 179 9.59 -25.53 -0.90
C LEU A 179 8.71 -26.72 -1.30
N LYS A 180 9.18 -27.67 -2.13
CA LYS A 180 8.43 -28.90 -2.47
C LYS A 180 7.93 -29.68 -1.25
N GLY A 181 8.71 -29.67 -0.16
CA GLY A 181 8.38 -30.35 1.10
C GLY A 181 7.56 -29.50 2.09
N TYR A 182 7.24 -28.26 1.76
CA TYR A 182 6.57 -27.33 2.68
C TYR A 182 5.14 -27.78 3.02
N ARG A 183 4.85 -27.87 4.32
CA ARG A 183 3.54 -28.29 4.85
C ARG A 183 2.68 -27.08 5.24
N GLY A 184 2.31 -26.30 4.24
CA GLY A 184 1.43 -25.14 4.35
C GLY A 184 0.91 -24.71 2.99
N GLU A 185 0.17 -23.60 2.96
CA GLU A 185 -0.23 -22.96 1.71
C GLU A 185 1.01 -22.39 1.01
N LEU A 186 1.06 -22.50 -0.31
CA LEU A 186 2.08 -21.87 -1.14
C LEU A 186 1.45 -20.86 -2.08
N GLY A 187 2.16 -19.79 -2.36
CA GLY A 187 1.87 -18.96 -3.51
C GLY A 187 2.97 -19.01 -4.55
N ILE A 188 2.68 -18.48 -5.72
CA ILE A 188 3.67 -18.33 -6.80
C ILE A 188 3.51 -16.97 -7.46
N ARG A 189 4.63 -16.35 -7.82
CA ARG A 189 4.64 -15.05 -8.49
C ARG A 189 4.70 -15.23 -10.00
N ILE A 190 3.83 -14.52 -10.70
CA ILE A 190 3.86 -14.39 -12.17
C ILE A 190 4.41 -13.02 -12.56
N ASP A 191 5.26 -12.99 -13.59
CA ASP A 191 5.55 -11.80 -14.37
C ASP A 191 4.45 -11.64 -15.45
N PRO A 192 3.61 -10.59 -15.41
CA PRO A 192 2.57 -10.36 -16.41
C PRO A 192 3.11 -9.95 -17.79
N GLU A 193 4.43 -9.72 -17.93
CA GLU A 193 5.10 -9.28 -19.15
C GLU A 193 4.43 -8.02 -19.72
N ILE A 194 4.09 -7.08 -18.83
CA ILE A 194 3.52 -5.77 -19.16
C ILE A 194 4.40 -4.71 -18.49
N LYS A 195 4.78 -3.68 -19.26
CA LYS A 195 5.36 -2.46 -18.70
C LYS A 195 4.26 -1.47 -18.37
N VAL A 196 4.32 -0.91 -17.16
CA VAL A 196 3.39 0.13 -16.70
C VAL A 196 4.18 1.36 -16.27
N GLN A 197 3.56 2.54 -16.37
CA GLN A 197 4.18 3.76 -15.88
C GLN A 197 4.03 3.82 -14.35
N SER A 198 5.06 3.37 -13.63
CA SER A 198 5.16 3.48 -12.16
C SER A 198 6.29 4.46 -11.76
N ARG A 199 6.17 5.11 -10.60
CA ARG A 199 7.15 6.15 -10.18
C ARG A 199 8.56 5.58 -9.89
N TRP A 200 8.67 4.29 -9.59
CA TRP A 200 9.94 3.60 -9.35
C TRP A 200 10.16 2.48 -10.36
N ASP A 201 9.76 2.71 -11.61
CA ASP A 201 9.85 1.71 -12.67
C ASP A 201 11.29 1.21 -12.82
N LYS A 202 11.46 -0.11 -12.73
CA LYS A 202 12.77 -0.75 -12.92
C LYS A 202 12.89 -1.12 -14.40
N ARG A 203 14.09 -0.91 -14.98
CA ARG A 203 14.35 -1.27 -16.38
C ARG A 203 14.21 -2.78 -16.66
N VAL A 204 14.35 -3.62 -15.62
CA VAL A 204 14.17 -5.08 -15.63
C VAL A 204 13.60 -5.50 -14.27
N ASP A 205 12.48 -6.21 -14.26
CA ASP A 205 12.04 -7.02 -13.11
C ASP A 205 12.41 -8.47 -13.41
N ARG A 206 13.00 -9.18 -12.46
CA ARG A 206 13.42 -10.60 -12.60
C ARG A 206 12.69 -11.53 -11.63
N PHE A 207 11.71 -11.00 -10.90
CA PHE A 207 10.98 -11.79 -9.91
C PHE A 207 9.72 -12.40 -10.50
N GLY A 208 9.52 -13.68 -10.22
CA GLY A 208 8.38 -14.44 -10.73
C GLY A 208 8.68 -15.09 -12.06
N PHE A 209 7.74 -15.92 -12.47
CA PHE A 209 7.85 -16.76 -13.64
C PHE A 209 7.02 -16.19 -14.78
N THR A 210 7.50 -16.40 -16.00
CA THR A 210 6.73 -16.13 -17.22
C THR A 210 5.50 -17.04 -17.29
N ARG A 211 4.54 -16.66 -18.13
CA ARG A 211 3.36 -17.49 -18.42
C ARG A 211 3.73 -18.90 -18.91
N GLN A 212 4.79 -19.02 -19.72
CA GLN A 212 5.22 -20.30 -20.29
C GLN A 212 5.81 -21.21 -19.22
N GLU A 213 6.69 -20.68 -18.36
CA GLU A 213 7.28 -21.42 -17.25
C GLU A 213 6.19 -21.93 -16.29
N LEU A 214 5.27 -21.07 -15.87
CA LEU A 214 4.20 -21.47 -14.93
C LEU A 214 3.30 -22.57 -15.47
N LEU A 215 2.90 -22.48 -16.73
CA LEU A 215 2.04 -23.50 -17.34
C LEU A 215 2.80 -24.80 -17.62
N GLY A 216 4.13 -24.75 -17.74
CA GLY A 216 5.01 -25.91 -17.96
C GLY A 216 5.40 -26.66 -16.68
N MET A 217 5.31 -26.05 -15.50
CA MET A 217 5.72 -26.65 -14.22
C MET A 217 4.85 -27.83 -13.75
N GLY A 218 3.63 -27.97 -14.28
CA GLY A 218 2.68 -28.97 -13.82
C GLY A 218 2.09 -28.64 -12.44
N HIS A 219 1.62 -29.68 -11.74
CA HIS A 219 0.92 -29.51 -10.46
C HIS A 219 1.88 -29.19 -9.31
N ILE A 220 1.68 -28.05 -8.65
CA ILE A 220 2.37 -27.66 -7.42
C ILE A 220 1.46 -27.96 -6.23
N ARG A 221 1.92 -28.84 -5.34
CA ARG A 221 1.16 -29.23 -4.15
C ARG A 221 0.87 -28.01 -3.25
N ASN A 222 -0.37 -27.91 -2.78
CA ASN A 222 -0.83 -26.83 -1.88
C ASN A 222 -0.70 -25.41 -2.46
N LEU A 223 -0.62 -25.26 -3.79
CA LEU A 223 -0.65 -23.94 -4.41
C LEU A 223 -2.03 -23.30 -4.18
N LYS A 224 -2.03 -22.12 -3.55
CA LYS A 224 -3.22 -21.36 -3.13
C LYS A 224 -3.30 -19.96 -3.72
N ILE A 225 -2.16 -19.30 -3.91
CA ILE A 225 -2.10 -17.89 -4.29
C ILE A 225 -1.33 -17.71 -5.60
N LEU A 226 -1.95 -17.04 -6.57
CA LEU A 226 -1.24 -16.46 -7.71
C LEU A 226 -1.01 -14.97 -7.43
N HIS A 227 0.25 -14.58 -7.29
CA HIS A 227 0.65 -13.21 -6.96
C HIS A 227 1.28 -12.52 -8.17
N TYR A 228 1.03 -11.22 -8.32
CA TYR A 228 1.79 -10.37 -9.23
C TYR A 228 1.95 -8.97 -8.62
N HIS A 229 2.94 -8.23 -9.09
CA HIS A 229 3.20 -6.87 -8.63
C HIS A 229 3.64 -5.97 -9.79
N MET A 230 2.95 -4.84 -9.97
CA MET A 230 3.20 -3.90 -11.06
C MET A 230 3.99 -2.65 -10.63
N GLY A 231 4.60 -2.68 -9.45
CA GLY A 231 5.30 -1.55 -8.85
C GLY A 231 4.41 -0.68 -7.95
N SER A 232 4.87 0.54 -7.66
CA SER A 232 4.26 1.45 -6.69
C SER A 232 3.90 2.78 -7.35
N GLN A 233 2.82 3.44 -6.86
CA GLN A 233 2.33 4.73 -7.37
C GLN A 233 1.95 4.67 -8.86
N ILE A 234 1.04 3.76 -9.20
CA ILE A 234 0.45 3.65 -10.53
C ILE A 234 -0.70 4.67 -10.62
N ILE A 235 -0.51 5.72 -11.40
CA ILE A 235 -1.44 6.86 -11.49
C ILE A 235 -2.62 6.59 -12.42
N LYS A 236 -2.41 5.77 -13.46
CA LYS A 236 -3.45 5.44 -14.44
C LYS A 236 -4.18 4.17 -14.01
N LEU A 237 -5.51 4.22 -14.01
CA LEU A 237 -6.32 3.06 -13.63
C LEU A 237 -6.11 1.88 -14.58
N GLU A 238 -5.95 2.11 -15.89
CA GLU A 238 -5.77 1.03 -16.86
C GLU A 238 -4.45 0.26 -16.66
N ASP A 239 -3.43 0.90 -16.09
CA ASP A 239 -2.15 0.26 -15.79
C ASP A 239 -2.26 -0.75 -14.64
N ILE A 240 -3.33 -0.70 -13.83
CA ILE A 240 -3.67 -1.78 -12.87
C ILE A 240 -4.54 -2.86 -13.54
N ILE A 241 -5.44 -2.44 -14.42
CA ILE A 241 -6.47 -3.30 -15.01
C ILE A 241 -5.92 -4.20 -16.12
N ALA A 242 -5.02 -3.70 -16.97
CA ALA A 242 -4.45 -4.50 -18.06
C ALA A 242 -3.66 -5.73 -17.55
N PRO A 243 -2.78 -5.60 -16.54
CA PRO A 243 -2.12 -6.75 -15.91
C PRO A 243 -3.09 -7.74 -15.27
N LEU A 244 -4.13 -7.25 -14.58
CA LEU A 244 -5.14 -8.11 -13.99
C LEU A 244 -5.79 -9.04 -15.03
N ARG A 245 -6.13 -8.53 -16.22
CA ARG A 245 -6.71 -9.36 -17.28
C ARG A 245 -5.76 -10.48 -17.71
N LYS A 246 -4.50 -10.16 -17.99
CA LYS A 246 -3.50 -11.17 -18.37
C LYS A 246 -3.29 -12.22 -17.27
N VAL A 247 -3.16 -11.79 -16.02
CA VAL A 247 -2.98 -12.69 -14.88
C VAL A 247 -4.20 -13.58 -14.70
N MET A 248 -5.42 -13.06 -14.87
CA MET A 248 -6.64 -13.85 -14.78
C MET A 248 -6.73 -14.93 -15.87
N GLU A 249 -6.24 -14.68 -17.09
CA GLU A 249 -6.12 -15.73 -18.12
C GLU A 249 -5.22 -16.88 -17.66
N VAL A 250 -4.11 -16.56 -17.00
CA VAL A 250 -3.19 -17.56 -16.47
C VAL A 250 -3.78 -18.27 -15.25
N TYR A 251 -4.43 -17.54 -14.34
CA TYR A 251 -5.16 -18.11 -13.20
C TYR A 251 -6.18 -19.17 -13.65
N ILE A 252 -6.98 -18.87 -14.67
CA ILE A 252 -7.99 -19.81 -15.20
C ILE A 252 -7.34 -21.11 -15.68
N ARG A 253 -6.22 -21.01 -16.39
CA ARG A 253 -5.46 -22.19 -16.86
C ARG A 253 -4.78 -22.93 -15.71
N LEU A 254 -4.18 -22.21 -14.76
CA LEU A 254 -3.55 -22.83 -13.60
C LEU A 254 -4.56 -23.52 -12.69
N LYS A 255 -5.81 -23.04 -12.63
CA LYS A 255 -6.87 -23.67 -11.84
C LYS A 255 -7.19 -25.10 -12.29
N THR A 256 -7.01 -25.41 -13.58
CA THR A 256 -7.21 -26.79 -14.09
C THR A 256 -6.05 -27.71 -13.69
N ILE A 257 -4.84 -27.16 -13.59
CA ILE A 257 -3.62 -27.89 -13.19
C ILE A 257 -3.53 -28.03 -11.67
N SER A 258 -3.91 -26.99 -10.93
CA SER A 258 -3.84 -26.87 -9.47
C SER A 258 -5.22 -26.50 -8.92
N PRO A 259 -6.13 -27.48 -8.69
CA PRO A 259 -7.50 -27.21 -8.24
C PRO A 259 -7.59 -26.47 -6.90
N THR A 260 -6.55 -26.55 -6.06
CA THR A 260 -6.46 -25.86 -4.77
C THR A 260 -6.28 -24.35 -4.88
N LEU A 261 -5.75 -23.85 -6.02
CA LEU A 261 -5.50 -22.44 -6.27
C LEU A 261 -6.80 -21.65 -6.16
N ASP A 262 -6.93 -20.74 -5.21
CA ASP A 262 -8.22 -20.07 -4.92
C ASP A 262 -8.09 -18.57 -4.70
N THR A 263 -6.89 -18.01 -4.81
CA THR A 263 -6.62 -16.62 -4.45
C THR A 263 -5.75 -15.95 -5.51
N VAL A 264 -6.12 -14.72 -5.87
CA VAL A 264 -5.28 -13.83 -6.69
C VAL A 264 -4.85 -12.65 -5.83
N ASN A 265 -3.54 -12.45 -5.73
CA ASN A 265 -2.94 -11.32 -5.04
C ASN A 265 -2.46 -10.30 -6.08
N LEU A 266 -3.07 -9.11 -6.06
CA LEU A 266 -2.81 -8.02 -7.00
C LEU A 266 -1.57 -7.19 -6.62
N GLY A 267 -0.97 -7.49 -5.47
CA GLY A 267 0.16 -6.75 -4.92
C GLY A 267 -0.18 -5.30 -4.59
N GLY A 268 0.87 -4.47 -4.53
CA GLY A 268 0.75 -3.02 -4.34
C GLY A 268 0.31 -2.25 -5.59
N GLY A 269 0.62 -0.96 -5.63
CA GLY A 269 0.48 -0.14 -6.83
C GLY A 269 -0.48 1.04 -6.71
N PHE A 270 -1.47 0.99 -5.81
CA PHE A 270 -2.40 2.10 -5.61
C PHE A 270 -1.66 3.41 -5.28
N ALA A 271 -1.97 4.47 -6.01
CA ALA A 271 -1.29 5.76 -5.90
C ALA A 271 -1.88 6.69 -4.83
N VAL A 272 -1.08 7.64 -4.37
CA VAL A 272 -1.50 8.75 -3.49
C VAL A 272 -1.30 10.07 -4.21
N PRO A 273 -2.27 11.00 -4.23
CA PRO A 273 -2.16 12.26 -4.97
C PRO A 273 -1.22 13.27 -4.28
N TYR A 274 0.09 13.00 -4.27
CA TYR A 274 1.11 13.88 -3.66
C TYR A 274 1.25 15.23 -4.37
N ILE A 275 1.07 15.23 -5.69
CA ILE A 275 0.99 16.44 -6.49
C ILE A 275 -0.50 16.69 -6.70
N LYS A 276 -0.95 17.95 -6.75
CA LYS A 276 -2.36 18.39 -6.88
C LYS A 276 -3.06 17.95 -8.20
N HIS A 277 -2.79 16.74 -8.68
CA HIS A 277 -3.45 16.05 -9.77
C HIS A 277 -4.37 14.97 -9.21
N LYS A 278 -5.60 14.95 -9.74
CA LYS A 278 -6.57 13.90 -9.40
C LYS A 278 -6.11 12.57 -9.98
N ILE A 279 -6.29 11.51 -9.20
CA ILE A 279 -6.08 10.12 -9.61
C ILE A 279 -7.42 9.36 -9.51
N TYR A 280 -7.44 8.09 -9.90
CA TYR A 280 -8.63 7.25 -9.75
C TYR A 280 -8.98 7.00 -8.27
N SER A 281 -10.27 6.80 -7.99
CA SER A 281 -10.76 6.49 -6.64
C SER A 281 -10.70 5.00 -6.34
N THR A 282 -10.66 4.64 -5.06
CA THR A 282 -10.83 3.25 -4.58
C THR A 282 -12.11 2.62 -5.10
N ASP A 283 -13.22 3.35 -5.06
CA ASP A 283 -14.50 2.90 -5.62
C ASP A 283 -14.36 2.45 -7.09
N SER A 284 -13.76 3.30 -7.92
CA SER A 284 -13.64 3.06 -9.36
C SER A 284 -12.77 1.84 -9.69
N ILE A 285 -11.64 1.67 -8.98
CA ILE A 285 -10.75 0.53 -9.23
C ILE A 285 -11.35 -0.77 -8.68
N VAL A 286 -11.90 -0.78 -7.46
CA VAL A 286 -12.47 -1.99 -6.85
C VAL A 286 -13.66 -2.50 -7.65
N LYS A 287 -14.55 -1.59 -8.08
CA LYS A 287 -15.66 -1.91 -8.98
C LYS A 287 -15.18 -2.63 -10.23
N ARG A 288 -14.11 -2.13 -10.86
CA ARG A 288 -13.59 -2.65 -12.13
C ARG A 288 -12.86 -3.98 -11.93
N VAL A 289 -12.08 -4.12 -10.86
CA VAL A 289 -11.43 -5.38 -10.46
C VAL A 289 -12.48 -6.49 -10.29
N ILE A 290 -13.49 -6.27 -9.44
CA ILE A 290 -14.54 -7.27 -9.17
C ILE A 290 -15.29 -7.67 -10.44
N LYS A 291 -15.71 -6.69 -11.25
CA LYS A 291 -16.43 -6.96 -12.51
C LYS A 291 -15.60 -7.79 -13.48
N ILE A 292 -14.31 -7.49 -13.64
CA ILE A 292 -13.42 -8.20 -14.56
C ILE A 292 -13.20 -9.63 -14.06
N MET A 293 -12.80 -9.80 -12.81
CA MET A 293 -12.52 -11.11 -12.24
C MET A 293 -13.76 -12.00 -12.32
N LYS A 294 -14.93 -11.49 -11.90
CA LYS A 294 -16.21 -12.18 -12.01
C LYS A 294 -16.50 -12.60 -13.44
N GLY A 295 -16.51 -11.64 -14.36
CA GLY A 295 -16.87 -11.89 -15.75
C GLY A 295 -15.94 -12.89 -16.42
N MET A 296 -14.65 -12.92 -16.06
CA MET A 296 -13.70 -13.91 -16.56
C MET A 296 -13.94 -15.30 -15.96
N THR A 297 -14.12 -15.41 -14.64
CA THR A 297 -14.35 -16.72 -14.00
C THR A 297 -15.70 -17.33 -14.36
N ASP A 298 -16.77 -16.52 -14.43
CA ASP A 298 -18.13 -17.00 -14.75
C ASP A 298 -18.19 -17.54 -16.18
N ARG A 299 -17.57 -16.85 -17.14
CA ARG A 299 -17.47 -17.30 -18.54
C ARG A 299 -16.69 -18.61 -18.70
N ASN A 300 -15.80 -18.93 -17.77
CA ASN A 300 -15.01 -20.15 -17.79
C ASN A 300 -15.56 -21.23 -16.83
N GLY A 301 -16.71 -20.99 -16.19
CA GLY A 301 -17.33 -21.96 -15.28
C GLY A 301 -16.51 -22.27 -14.01
N ILE A 302 -15.60 -21.39 -13.60
CA ILE A 302 -14.77 -21.60 -12.40
C ILE A 302 -15.20 -20.71 -11.23
N SER A 303 -14.86 -21.12 -10.01
CA SER A 303 -15.10 -20.34 -8.80
C SER A 303 -14.36 -19.00 -8.83
N ASN A 304 -15.03 -17.92 -8.42
CA ASN A 304 -14.39 -16.63 -8.25
C ASN A 304 -13.27 -16.73 -7.18
N PRO A 305 -12.03 -16.30 -7.45
CA PRO A 305 -10.95 -16.35 -6.46
C PRO A 305 -11.16 -15.37 -5.32
N ASN A 306 -10.57 -15.64 -4.16
CA ASN A 306 -10.29 -14.61 -3.16
C ASN A 306 -9.34 -13.55 -3.74
N ILE A 307 -9.42 -12.35 -3.19
CA ILE A 307 -8.68 -11.18 -3.64
C ILE A 307 -7.81 -10.70 -2.51
N ILE A 308 -6.52 -10.56 -2.78
CA ILE A 308 -5.57 -9.87 -1.91
C ILE A 308 -5.09 -8.60 -2.61
N VAL A 309 -4.99 -7.51 -1.84
CA VAL A 309 -4.27 -6.30 -2.25
C VAL A 309 -3.27 -5.89 -1.17
N GLU A 310 -2.17 -5.29 -1.61
CA GLU A 310 -1.06 -4.84 -0.75
C GLU A 310 -0.85 -3.32 -0.88
N TRP A 311 -1.94 -2.55 -0.81
CA TRP A 311 -1.93 -1.10 -1.04
C TRP A 311 -1.39 -0.31 0.16
N GLY A 312 -0.21 -0.65 0.66
CA GLY A 312 0.38 -0.06 1.87
C GLY A 312 0.59 1.46 1.77
N ARG A 313 1.13 1.97 0.65
CA ARG A 313 1.33 3.42 0.45
C ARG A 313 0.01 4.19 0.50
N TYR A 314 -1.03 3.68 -0.16
CA TYR A 314 -2.37 4.26 -0.10
C TYR A 314 -2.84 4.39 1.34
N LEU A 315 -2.58 3.36 2.14
CA LEU A 315 -3.08 3.29 3.49
C LEU A 315 -2.38 4.31 4.41
N VAL A 316 -1.04 4.31 4.45
CA VAL A 316 -0.28 5.04 5.48
C VAL A 316 0.16 6.44 5.09
N ALA A 317 0.23 6.79 3.80
CA ALA A 317 0.78 8.08 3.38
C ALA A 317 0.10 9.31 4.02
N PRO A 318 -1.23 9.35 4.23
CA PRO A 318 -1.89 10.50 4.86
C PRO A 318 -1.82 10.51 6.38
N ALA A 319 -1.23 9.49 7.01
CA ALA A 319 -1.26 9.28 8.45
C ALA A 319 -0.05 9.86 9.20
N GLN A 320 0.79 10.65 8.54
CA GLN A 320 1.92 11.32 9.19
C GLN A 320 2.12 12.72 8.62
N ILE A 321 2.50 13.65 9.49
CA ILE A 321 3.12 14.91 9.09
C ILE A 321 4.49 15.04 9.74
N THR A 322 5.38 15.72 9.01
CA THR A 322 6.67 16.13 9.53
C THR A 322 6.79 17.64 9.39
N ILE A 323 7.15 18.31 10.48
CA ILE A 323 7.11 19.77 10.62
C ILE A 323 8.51 20.28 10.89
N TYR A 324 8.92 21.28 10.12
CA TYR A 324 10.20 21.96 10.24
C TYR A 324 10.01 23.46 10.45
N LYS A 325 11.02 24.08 11.06
CA LYS A 325 11.14 25.53 11.18
C LYS A 325 12.18 26.03 10.18
N ILE A 326 11.82 27.07 9.44
CA ILE A 326 12.77 27.80 8.60
C ILE A 326 13.71 28.58 9.53
N ILE A 327 15.01 28.31 9.44
CA ILE A 327 16.08 29.00 10.16
C ILE A 327 16.51 30.25 9.39
N SER A 328 16.69 30.13 8.08
CA SER A 328 17.13 31.23 7.22
C SER A 328 16.71 31.00 5.78
N LYS A 329 16.91 32.03 4.94
CA LYS A 329 16.68 31.94 3.49
C LYS A 329 17.88 32.52 2.74
N LYS A 330 18.25 31.93 1.61
CA LYS A 330 19.30 32.42 0.71
C LYS A 330 18.67 32.81 -0.63
N PRO A 331 19.03 33.97 -1.23
CA PRO A 331 18.55 34.30 -2.57
C PRO A 331 19.15 33.34 -3.61
N ILE A 332 18.36 32.97 -4.61
CA ILE A 332 18.83 32.15 -5.75
C ILE A 332 18.68 32.98 -7.02
N SER A 333 19.74 33.06 -7.82
CA SER A 333 19.76 33.83 -9.07
C SER A 333 19.70 32.98 -10.35
N ARG A 334 19.93 31.66 -10.25
CA ARG A 334 20.00 30.73 -11.39
C ARG A 334 19.01 29.57 -11.30
N SER A 335 17.75 29.85 -10.96
CA SER A 335 16.68 28.86 -10.97
C SER A 335 15.31 29.51 -11.18
N GLY A 336 14.26 28.71 -11.37
CA GLY A 336 12.88 29.21 -11.37
C GLY A 336 12.37 29.67 -9.99
N ALA A 337 13.15 29.48 -8.91
CA ALA A 337 12.84 29.91 -7.56
C ALA A 337 13.70 31.12 -7.14
N SER A 338 13.11 32.03 -6.34
CA SER A 338 13.80 33.24 -5.84
C SER A 338 14.51 33.03 -4.51
N TRP A 339 14.14 32.02 -3.73
CA TRP A 339 14.66 31.77 -2.38
C TRP A 339 14.92 30.29 -2.14
N TRP A 340 16.02 30.00 -1.47
CA TRP A 340 16.36 28.72 -0.87
C TRP A 340 16.08 28.79 0.63
N TYR A 341 15.20 27.95 1.16
CA TYR A 341 14.92 27.91 2.60
C TYR A 341 15.82 26.90 3.31
N ILE A 342 16.49 27.35 4.37
CA ILE A 342 17.24 26.49 5.29
C ILE A 342 16.33 26.17 6.45
N ILE A 343 16.13 24.90 6.72
CA ILE A 343 15.25 24.40 7.78
C ILE A 343 16.05 23.75 8.90
N ASN A 344 15.44 23.59 10.08
CA ASN A 344 16.03 22.88 11.21
C ASN A 344 15.88 21.35 11.12
N GLY A 345 15.97 20.81 9.90
CA GLY A 345 16.01 19.38 9.61
C GLY A 345 17.22 19.06 8.72
N SER A 346 17.80 17.87 8.90
CA SER A 346 19.00 17.42 8.16
C SER A 346 18.71 16.95 6.73
N PHE A 347 17.87 17.68 5.98
CA PHE A 347 17.65 17.37 4.57
C PHE A 347 18.63 18.16 3.69
N MET A 348 19.50 17.43 2.99
CA MET A 348 20.47 18.00 2.05
C MET A 348 19.90 18.17 0.62
N ASN A 349 18.69 17.65 0.37
CA ASN A 349 18.00 17.71 -0.92
C ASN A 349 16.76 18.60 -0.84
N ASP A 350 16.26 19.01 -2.01
CA ASP A 350 14.96 19.69 -2.13
C ASP A 350 13.88 18.85 -1.42
N LEU A 351 13.25 19.43 -0.40
CA LEU A 351 11.92 18.99 -0.01
C LEU A 351 11.03 19.29 -1.21
N ILE A 352 10.66 18.26 -1.97
CA ILE A 352 9.47 18.36 -2.80
C ILE A 352 8.37 18.66 -1.80
N ASP A 353 7.94 19.92 -1.83
CA ASP A 353 6.78 20.42 -1.14
C ASP A 353 5.65 19.44 -1.37
N THR A 354 5.43 18.55 -0.40
CA THR A 354 4.29 17.66 -0.50
C THR A 354 3.01 18.48 -0.39
N TRP A 355 3.04 19.70 0.19
CA TRP A 355 1.95 20.69 0.17
C TRP A 355 2.39 22.16 0.41
N ALA A 356 3.47 22.65 -0.22
CA ALA A 356 3.83 24.09 -0.25
C ALA A 356 3.78 24.74 -1.64
#